data_AF-A0A8J9WNU8-F1
#
_entry.id   AF-A0A8J9WNU8-F1
#
_cell.length_a   1.000
_cell.length_b   1.000
_cell.length_c   1.000
_cell.angle_alpha   90.00
_cell.angle_beta   90.00
_cell.angle_gamma   90.00
#
_symmetry.space_group_name_H-M   'P 1'
#
loop_
_entity.id
_entity.type
_entity.pdbx_description
1 polymer ?
#
loop_
_entity_poly.entity_id
_entity_poly.type
_entity_poly.pdbx_seq_one_letter_code
_entity_poly.pdbx_strand_id
1 'polypeptide(L)'
;MPRRCLAVKAARNDKSGQSSSNDFNLAEYVEAKVEIVRHTKEFGHIIFLRLLDSKNQYLPVYIGDSESNALEMQLQHKQSARPMTHDFMKLALDTLGFRVTKVCVTSLVGNTYLARVHLSPSGRDASAREVDIDARPSDAINLAVRYNAPMYVSKQVANKMGSSAQQFAETPESHQEIQRSCRKAKQSYHDPTIVHRLNLQVAIAEERYDDACMIRDQVDKMLASDRALSLLVAMESALDDNRYEEAARCRDLFLRLTSQHKMHALEGFAEA
;
A
#
# COMPACT_ATOMS: atom_id res chain seq x y z
N MET A 1 52.84 26.13 4.48
CA MET A 1 51.65 26.81 3.92
C MET A 1 50.44 25.89 4.09
N PRO A 2 49.58 26.08 5.11
CA PRO A 2 48.40 25.24 5.25
C PRO A 2 47.31 25.73 4.29
N ARG A 3 46.81 24.82 3.45
CA ARG A 3 45.72 25.09 2.49
C ARG A 3 44.43 25.31 3.27
N ARG A 4 43.87 26.52 3.16
CA ARG A 4 42.54 26.88 3.67
C ARG A 4 41.50 25.92 3.08
N CYS A 5 40.87 25.11 3.93
CA CYS A 5 39.66 24.39 3.56
C CYS A 5 38.60 25.41 3.16
N LEU A 6 37.96 25.17 2.01
CA LEU A 6 36.84 25.97 1.50
C LEU A 6 35.71 25.92 2.53
N ALA A 7 35.49 27.06 3.19
CA ALA A 7 34.29 27.29 3.97
C ALA A 7 33.08 27.14 3.04
N VAL A 8 32.22 26.17 3.33
CA VAL A 8 30.89 26.08 2.73
C VAL A 8 30.17 27.39 3.10
N LYS A 9 30.08 28.30 2.12
CA LYS A 9 29.32 29.54 2.25
C LYS A 9 27.88 29.16 2.54
N ALA A 10 27.45 29.33 3.79
CA ALA A 10 26.05 29.39 4.15
C ALA A 10 25.38 30.41 3.23
N ALA A 11 24.36 29.97 2.49
CA ALA A 11 23.57 30.84 1.64
C ALA A 11 22.98 31.96 2.50
N ARG A 12 23.50 33.18 2.32
CA ARG A 12 22.88 34.40 2.81
C ARG A 12 21.56 34.56 2.07
N ASN A 13 20.47 34.26 2.76
CA ASN A 13 19.16 34.75 2.37
C ASN A 13 18.81 35.89 3.35
N ASP A 14 19.13 37.11 2.94
CA ASP A 14 18.69 38.33 3.62
C ASP A 14 17.19 38.52 3.34
N LYS A 15 16.36 38.07 4.28
CA LYS A 15 15.08 38.70 4.61
C LYS A 15 14.81 38.59 6.10
N SER A 16 14.99 39.73 6.78
CA SER A 16 14.24 40.18 7.95
C SER A 16 13.95 39.15 9.05
N GLY A 17 14.78 39.21 10.11
CA GLY A 17 14.35 39.13 11.51
C GLY A 17 13.31 38.08 11.87
N GLN A 18 13.76 36.86 12.13
CA GLN A 18 13.26 36.02 13.22
C GLN A 18 14.34 35.00 13.56
N SER A 19 15.05 35.26 14.65
CA SER A 19 15.83 34.25 15.37
C SER A 19 14.84 33.22 15.94
N SER A 20 14.45 32.22 15.15
CA SER A 20 13.79 31.05 15.71
C SER A 20 14.86 30.11 16.25
N SER A 21 14.99 30.09 17.56
CA SER A 21 15.21 28.82 18.22
C SER A 21 14.11 27.87 17.74
N ASN A 22 14.41 27.00 16.78
CA ASN A 22 13.62 25.79 16.58
C ASN A 22 13.90 24.91 17.79
N ASP A 23 13.43 25.33 18.96
CA ASP A 23 13.30 24.47 20.12
C ASP A 23 12.36 23.37 19.68
N PHE A 24 12.92 22.19 19.48
CA PHE A 24 12.17 21.01 19.11
C PHE A 24 11.11 20.76 20.19
N ASN A 25 9.87 21.17 19.93
CA ASN A 25 8.81 21.07 20.91
C ASN A 25 8.35 19.61 21.00
N LEU A 26 8.90 18.88 21.95
CA LEU A 26 8.59 17.47 22.18
C LEU A 26 7.09 17.23 22.39
N ALA A 27 6.33 18.24 22.84
CA ALA A 27 4.89 18.16 23.02
C ALA A 27 4.10 18.00 21.71
N GLU A 28 4.66 18.36 20.56
CA GLU A 28 4.00 18.20 19.25
C GLU A 28 4.31 16.88 18.56
N TYR A 29 5.21 16.08 19.13
CA TYR A 29 5.66 14.82 18.57
C TYR A 29 5.25 13.63 19.43
N VAL A 30 5.17 12.48 18.79
CA VAL A 30 4.93 11.17 19.40
C VAL A 30 6.12 10.28 19.06
N GLU A 31 6.64 9.56 20.04
CA GLU A 31 7.72 8.60 19.80
C GLU A 31 7.20 7.42 18.96
N ALA A 32 7.99 6.98 18.00
CA ALA A 32 7.66 5.90 17.10
C ALA A 32 8.73 4.80 17.10
N LYS A 33 8.32 3.55 16.90
CA LYS A 33 9.21 2.40 16.71
C LYS A 33 8.81 1.61 15.47
N VAL A 34 9.81 1.11 14.75
CA VAL A 34 9.57 0.15 13.66
C VAL A 34 9.17 -1.17 14.30
N GLU A 35 8.01 -1.70 13.93
CA GLU A 35 7.53 -3.00 14.45
C GLU A 35 7.44 -4.05 13.35
N ILE A 36 6.88 -3.71 12.19
CA ILE A 36 6.65 -4.67 11.11
C ILE A 36 7.09 -4.06 9.78
N VAL A 37 7.86 -4.82 9.00
CA VAL A 37 8.08 -4.58 7.58
C VAL A 37 7.28 -5.65 6.82
N ARG A 38 6.37 -5.25 5.94
CA ARG A 38 5.58 -6.16 5.11
C ARG A 38 5.87 -5.92 3.63
N HIS A 39 5.82 -7.00 2.85
CA HIS A 39 5.84 -6.95 1.40
C HIS A 39 4.47 -7.38 0.86
N THR A 40 3.86 -6.53 0.05
CA THR A 40 2.55 -6.77 -0.57
C THR A 40 2.70 -6.71 -2.08
N LYS A 41 2.10 -7.67 -2.81
CA LYS A 41 2.18 -7.72 -4.28
C LYS A 41 1.61 -6.48 -4.98
N GLU A 42 0.62 -5.82 -4.37
CA GLU A 42 -0.05 -4.64 -4.94
C GLU A 42 0.61 -3.31 -4.57
N PHE A 43 1.20 -3.22 -3.37
CA PHE A 43 1.66 -1.94 -2.79
C PHE A 43 3.17 -1.90 -2.53
N GLY A 44 3.90 -2.94 -2.91
CA GLY A 44 5.34 -3.07 -2.66
C GLY A 44 5.66 -3.23 -1.17
N HIS A 45 6.74 -2.60 -0.71
CA HIS A 45 7.20 -2.70 0.67
C HIS A 45 6.60 -1.60 1.55
N ILE A 46 6.08 -2.00 2.72
CA ILE A 46 5.45 -1.10 3.69
C ILE A 46 6.11 -1.30 5.06
N ILE A 47 6.56 -0.19 5.67
CA ILE A 47 6.99 -0.17 7.06
C ILE A 47 5.82 0.31 7.93
N PHE A 48 5.50 -0.46 8.97
CA PHE A 48 4.59 -0.05 10.02
C PHE A 48 5.37 0.51 11.20
N LEU A 49 5.23 1.83 11.40
CA LEU A 49 5.74 2.52 12.57
C LEU A 49 4.67 2.53 13.66
N ARG A 50 4.92 1.85 14.78
CA ARG A 50 4.08 1.92 15.96
C ARG A 50 4.34 3.22 16.70
N LEU A 51 3.28 3.97 16.93
CA LEU A 51 3.28 5.17 17.75
C LEU A 51 3.14 4.76 19.22
N LEU A 52 4.11 5.13 20.05
CA LEU A 52 4.14 4.86 21.49
C LEU A 52 3.27 5.84 22.28
N ASP A 53 2.10 6.19 21.74
CA ASP A 53 1.07 6.92 22.45
C ASP A 53 0.05 5.95 23.04
N SER A 54 -0.81 6.46 23.91
CA SER A 54 -1.88 5.75 24.61
C SER A 54 -2.88 5.05 23.65
N LYS A 55 -2.89 5.45 22.37
CA LYS A 55 -3.83 4.98 21.34
C LYS A 55 -3.36 3.75 20.55
N ASN A 56 -2.12 3.29 20.74
CA ASN A 56 -1.54 2.13 20.06
C ASN A 56 -1.79 2.12 18.53
N GLN A 57 -1.52 3.26 17.89
CA GLN A 57 -1.73 3.49 16.46
C GLN A 57 -0.48 3.12 15.65
N TYR A 58 -0.69 2.80 14.37
CA TYR A 58 0.35 2.52 13.41
C TYR A 58 0.32 3.53 12.29
N LEU A 59 1.50 3.94 11.84
CA LEU A 59 1.70 4.76 10.66
C LEU A 59 2.33 3.90 9.55
N PRO A 60 1.60 3.60 8.47
CA PRO A 60 2.16 2.91 7.32
C PRO A 60 3.03 3.88 6.50
N VAL A 61 4.25 3.47 6.16
CA VAL A 61 5.18 4.21 5.31
C VAL A 61 5.57 3.32 4.13
N TYR A 62 5.15 3.71 2.94
CA TYR A 62 5.49 3.02 1.68
C TYR A 62 6.93 3.34 1.28
N ILE A 63 7.69 2.30 0.96
CA ILE A 63 9.11 2.41 0.60
C ILE A 63 9.46 1.49 -0.57
N GLY A 64 10.59 1.77 -1.23
CA GLY A 64 11.09 0.93 -2.31
C GLY A 64 11.81 -0.33 -1.82
N ASP A 65 12.00 -1.27 -2.74
CA ASP A 65 12.64 -2.57 -2.49
C ASP A 65 14.05 -2.42 -1.92
N SER A 66 14.82 -1.46 -2.46
CA SER A 66 16.22 -1.22 -2.06
C SER A 66 16.31 -0.72 -0.63
N GLU A 67 15.45 0.24 -0.25
CA GLU A 67 15.42 0.77 1.12
C GLU A 67 14.85 -0.23 2.12
N SER A 68 13.91 -1.09 1.69
CA SER A 68 13.30 -2.11 2.54
C SER A 68 14.29 -3.22 2.87
N ASN A 69 14.99 -3.73 1.85
CA ASN A 69 16.00 -4.76 2.04
C ASN A 69 17.14 -4.27 2.97
N ALA A 70 17.61 -3.03 2.79
CA ALA A 70 18.62 -2.43 3.66
C ALA A 70 18.16 -2.33 5.13
N LEU A 71 16.86 -2.10 5.36
CA LEU A 71 16.28 -2.05 6.70
C LEU A 71 16.12 -3.45 7.30
N GLU A 72 15.58 -4.39 6.54
CA GLU A 72 15.39 -5.78 6.98
C GLU A 72 16.71 -6.46 7.35
N MET A 73 17.76 -6.25 6.54
CA MET A 73 19.09 -6.75 6.87
C MET A 73 19.58 -6.23 8.22
N GLN A 74 19.36 -4.94 8.49
CA GLN A 74 19.74 -4.32 9.76
C GLN A 74 18.91 -4.84 10.94
N LEU A 75 17.59 -5.01 10.76
CA LEU A 75 16.68 -5.55 11.77
C LEU A 75 16.98 -7.02 12.11
N GLN A 76 17.40 -7.80 11.11
CA GLN A 76 17.84 -9.19 11.29
C GLN A 76 19.30 -9.30 11.77
N HIS A 77 19.97 -8.16 11.99
CA HIS A 77 21.39 -8.09 12.35
C HIS A 77 22.31 -8.87 11.39
N LYS A 78 21.93 -8.94 10.10
CA LYS A 78 22.74 -9.57 9.06
C LYS A 78 23.77 -8.58 8.54
N GLN A 79 25.03 -8.98 8.51
CA GLN A 79 26.11 -8.18 7.93
C GLN A 79 26.39 -8.59 6.48
N SER A 80 26.50 -7.60 5.60
CA SER A 80 26.97 -7.79 4.23
C SER A 80 28.50 -7.79 4.16
N ALA A 81 29.06 -8.46 3.16
CA ALA A 81 30.52 -8.50 2.94
C ALA A 81 31.13 -7.13 2.62
N ARG A 82 30.33 -6.20 2.12
CA ARG A 82 30.68 -4.79 1.86
C ARG A 82 29.60 -3.89 2.47
N PRO A 83 29.96 -2.71 2.99
CA PRO A 83 28.98 -1.79 3.56
C PRO A 83 27.95 -1.36 2.50
N MET A 84 26.66 -1.41 2.86
CA MET A 84 25.59 -0.87 2.02
C MET A 84 25.57 0.66 2.12
N THR A 85 24.74 1.33 1.30
CA THR A 85 24.64 2.79 1.26
C THR A 85 24.39 3.41 2.64
N HIS A 86 23.45 2.87 3.42
CA HIS A 86 23.15 3.40 4.75
C HIS A 86 24.26 3.10 5.78
N ASP A 87 25.01 2.00 5.62
CA ASP A 87 26.18 1.70 6.45
C ASP A 87 27.35 2.62 6.12
N PHE A 88 27.56 2.90 4.83
CA PHE A 88 28.51 3.87 4.35
C PHE A 88 28.18 5.27 4.88
N MET A 89 26.91 5.67 4.85
CA MET A 89 26.47 6.96 5.40
C MET A 89 26.73 7.07 6.90
N LYS A 90 26.49 5.99 7.67
CA LYS A 90 26.86 5.94 9.09
C LYS A 90 28.37 6.14 9.27
N LEU A 91 29.18 5.37 8.55
CA LEU A 91 30.63 5.49 8.64
C LEU A 91 31.12 6.89 8.26
N ALA A 92 30.55 7.47 7.20
CA ALA A 92 30.87 8.82 6.76
C ALA A 92 30.56 9.86 7.85
N LEU A 93 29.36 9.82 8.45
CA LEU A 93 28.98 10.72 9.54
C LEU A 93 29.89 10.53 10.77
N ASP A 94 30.18 9.30 11.15
CA ASP A 94 31.07 8.99 12.28
C ASP A 94 32.48 9.56 12.04
N THR A 95 33.03 9.39 10.82
CA THR A 95 34.35 9.94 10.46
C THR A 95 34.38 11.47 10.39
N LEU A 96 33.26 12.10 10.06
CA LEU A 96 33.11 13.56 10.06
C LEU A 96 32.86 14.13 11.45
N GLY A 97 32.73 13.27 12.47
CA GLY A 97 32.45 13.69 13.84
C GLY A 97 31.00 14.13 14.04
N PHE A 98 30.04 13.49 13.38
CA PHE A 98 28.61 13.72 13.59
C PHE A 98 27.92 12.43 14.00
N ARG A 99 26.89 12.55 14.84
CA ARG A 99 26.04 11.44 15.24
C ARG A 99 24.57 11.81 15.05
N VAL A 100 23.77 10.87 14.53
CA VAL A 100 22.31 11.02 14.48
C VAL A 100 21.75 10.95 15.90
N THR A 101 21.10 12.03 16.33
CA THR A 101 20.48 12.13 17.66
C THR A 101 19.03 11.70 17.66
N LYS A 102 18.29 12.09 16.62
CA LYS A 102 16.86 11.81 16.47
C LYS A 102 16.44 11.95 15.02
N VAL A 103 15.33 11.31 14.69
CA VAL A 103 14.69 11.39 13.38
C VAL A 103 13.24 11.77 13.56
N CYS A 104 12.75 12.70 12.74
CA CYS A 104 11.45 13.31 12.91
C CYS A 104 10.67 13.24 11.59
N VAL A 105 9.53 12.55 11.55
CA VAL A 105 8.56 12.65 10.45
C VAL A 105 7.69 13.86 10.72
N THR A 106 7.87 14.92 9.94
CA THR A 106 7.38 16.27 10.25
C THR A 106 6.00 16.54 9.67
N SER A 107 5.79 16.24 8.39
CA SER A 107 4.55 16.57 7.68
C SER A 107 4.25 15.59 6.54
N LEU A 108 3.00 15.65 6.08
CA LEU A 108 2.51 14.93 4.91
C LEU A 108 2.07 15.98 3.89
N VAL A 109 2.71 16.00 2.73
CA VAL A 109 2.34 16.88 1.62
C VAL A 109 1.85 16.01 0.47
N GLY A 110 0.56 16.15 0.14
CA GLY A 110 -0.12 15.22 -0.78
C GLY A 110 -0.11 13.80 -0.20
N ASN A 111 0.62 12.89 -0.85
CA ASN A 111 0.80 11.50 -0.41
C ASN A 111 2.26 11.17 -0.05
N THR A 112 3.11 12.19 0.18
CA THR A 112 4.54 11.99 0.51
C THR A 112 4.84 12.50 1.90
N TYR A 113 5.38 11.63 2.75
CA TYR A 113 5.88 12.02 4.07
C TYR A 113 7.21 12.75 3.93
N LEU A 114 7.37 13.83 4.70
CA LEU A 114 8.63 14.54 4.89
C LEU A 114 9.25 14.14 6.23
N ALA A 115 10.56 13.94 6.23
CA ALA A 115 11.31 13.63 7.43
C ALA A 115 12.55 14.50 7.56
N ARG A 116 13.02 14.69 8.80
CA ARG A 116 14.27 15.38 9.09
C ARG A 116 15.13 14.52 9.99
N VAL A 117 16.43 14.49 9.68
CA VAL A 117 17.45 13.81 10.47
C VAL A 117 18.20 14.88 11.24
N HIS A 118 18.20 14.77 12.56
CA HIS A 118 18.96 15.67 13.43
C HIS A 118 20.32 15.05 13.74
N LEU A 119 21.36 15.86 13.57
CA LEU A 119 22.75 15.51 13.76
C LEU A 119 23.35 16.41 14.84
N SER A 120 24.01 15.80 15.81
CA SER A 120 24.87 16.52 16.76
C SER A 120 26.34 16.30 16.40
N PRO A 121 27.18 17.34 16.47
CA PRO A 121 28.63 17.17 16.52
C PRO A 121 29.03 16.23 17.66
N SER A 122 29.94 15.32 17.39
CA SER A 122 30.54 14.38 18.33
C SER A 122 32.04 14.66 18.45
N GLY A 123 32.57 14.65 19.67
CA GLY A 123 34.00 14.92 19.92
C GLY A 123 34.29 16.35 20.41
N ARG A 124 35.41 16.95 19.95
CA ARG A 124 35.94 18.24 20.49
C ARG A 124 35.03 19.45 20.23
N ASP A 125 34.15 19.38 19.25
CA ASP A 125 33.17 20.43 18.89
C ASP A 125 31.76 20.14 19.42
N ALA A 126 31.60 19.31 20.46
CA ALA A 126 30.30 18.97 21.06
C ALA A 126 29.50 20.17 21.63
N SER A 127 30.11 21.37 21.69
CA SER A 127 29.42 22.63 22.01
C SER A 127 28.66 23.23 20.83
N ALA A 128 28.85 22.72 19.61
CA ALA A 128 28.17 23.23 18.43
C ALA A 128 26.71 22.75 18.36
N ARG A 129 25.87 23.62 17.79
CA ARG A 129 24.40 23.46 17.75
C ARG A 129 24.01 22.23 16.93
N GLU A 130 22.95 21.55 17.35
CA GLU A 130 22.30 20.50 16.56
C GLU A 130 21.89 21.04 15.19
N VAL A 131 22.20 20.30 14.12
CA VAL A 131 21.84 20.63 12.74
C VAL A 131 20.85 19.60 12.24
N ASP A 132 19.84 20.04 11.50
CA ASP A 132 18.86 19.17 10.86
C ASP A 132 19.04 19.14 9.33
N ILE A 133 18.83 17.97 8.75
CA ILE A 133 18.88 17.74 7.30
C ILE A 133 17.54 17.17 6.83
N ASP A 134 17.07 17.65 5.68
CA ASP A 134 15.89 17.11 5.03
C ASP A 134 16.16 15.70 4.47
N ALA A 135 15.25 14.78 4.70
CA ALA A 135 15.41 13.38 4.31
C ALA A 135 14.07 12.73 3.94
N ARG A 136 14.15 11.71 3.09
CA ARG A 136 13.02 10.80 2.89
C ARG A 136 12.78 9.99 4.16
N PRO A 137 11.54 9.63 4.48
CA PRO A 137 11.22 8.83 5.66
C PRO A 137 11.96 7.48 5.66
N SER A 138 12.12 6.84 4.50
CA SER A 138 12.86 5.57 4.36
C SER A 138 14.32 5.67 4.79
N ASP A 139 15.01 6.73 4.36
CA ASP A 139 16.42 6.97 4.67
C ASP A 139 16.58 7.36 6.14
N ALA A 140 15.67 8.18 6.65
CA ALA A 140 15.67 8.62 8.03
C ALA A 140 15.45 7.45 8.99
N ILE A 141 14.48 6.56 8.71
CA ILE A 141 14.24 5.34 9.48
C ILE A 141 15.47 4.41 9.44
N ASN A 142 16.06 4.20 8.26
CA ASN A 142 17.26 3.37 8.11
C ASN A 142 18.46 3.87 8.93
N LEU A 143 18.66 5.19 8.99
CA LEU A 143 19.69 5.80 9.83
C LEU A 143 19.35 5.69 11.31
N ALA A 144 18.09 5.93 11.70
CA ALA A 144 17.66 5.83 13.09
C ALA A 144 17.91 4.44 13.68
N VAL A 145 17.56 3.38 12.95
CA VAL A 145 17.79 1.99 13.37
C VAL A 145 19.27 1.66 13.49
N ARG A 146 20.14 2.22 12.62
CA ARG A 146 21.60 1.97 12.66
C ARG A 146 22.32 2.72 13.78
N TYR A 147 21.80 3.88 14.18
CA TYR A 147 22.32 4.69 15.28
C TYR A 147 21.66 4.40 16.63
N ASN A 148 20.62 3.56 16.65
CA ASN A 148 19.70 3.39 17.77
C ASN A 148 19.17 4.75 18.26
N ALA A 149 18.85 5.64 17.32
CA ALA A 149 18.32 6.97 17.61
C ALA A 149 16.79 6.89 17.77
N PRO A 150 16.20 7.65 18.71
CA PRO A 150 14.75 7.76 18.82
C PRO A 150 14.13 8.35 17.54
N MET A 151 12.96 7.82 17.19
CA MET A 151 12.15 8.31 16.07
C MET A 151 10.92 9.02 16.61
N TYR A 152 10.56 10.12 15.98
CA TYR A 152 9.43 10.96 16.34
C TYR A 152 8.54 11.19 15.14
N VAL A 153 7.24 11.23 15.37
CA VAL A 153 6.23 11.53 14.34
C VAL A 153 5.40 12.70 14.84
N SER A 154 5.18 13.71 14.00
CA SER A 154 4.32 14.84 14.32
C SER A 154 2.90 14.37 14.64
N LYS A 155 2.30 14.91 15.71
CA LYS A 155 0.91 14.64 16.10
C LYS A 155 -0.07 14.92 14.97
N GLN A 156 0.21 15.88 14.09
CA GLN A 156 -0.63 16.16 12.94
C GLN A 156 -0.66 14.99 11.95
N VAL A 157 0.50 14.37 11.70
CA VAL A 157 0.63 13.20 10.83
C VAL A 157 0.01 11.97 11.50
N ALA A 158 0.29 11.78 12.79
CA ALA A 158 -0.28 10.70 13.60
C ALA A 158 -1.82 10.75 13.66
N ASN A 159 -2.42 11.93 13.80
CA ASN A 159 -3.88 12.06 13.83
C ASN A 159 -4.54 11.89 12.46
N LYS A 160 -3.85 12.27 11.36
CA LYS A 160 -4.38 12.14 10.00
C LYS A 160 -4.29 10.71 9.46
N MET A 161 -3.18 10.04 9.71
CA MET A 161 -2.84 8.75 9.08
C MET A 161 -2.66 7.61 10.09
N GLY A 162 -2.64 7.88 11.39
CA GLY A 162 -2.52 6.85 12.41
C GLY A 162 -3.78 6.03 12.48
N SER A 163 -3.70 4.76 12.09
CA SER A 163 -4.83 3.83 12.19
C SER A 163 -4.60 2.86 13.35
N SER A 164 -5.69 2.38 13.95
CA SER A 164 -5.59 1.50 15.12
C SER A 164 -5.01 0.15 14.71
N ALA A 165 -4.31 -0.50 15.66
CA ALA A 165 -3.78 -1.85 15.48
C ALA A 165 -4.77 -2.81 14.83
N GLN A 166 -6.06 -2.71 15.16
CA GLN A 166 -7.13 -3.60 14.67
C GLN A 166 -7.38 -3.52 13.16
N GLN A 167 -7.04 -2.42 12.49
CA GLN A 167 -7.16 -2.30 11.03
C GLN A 167 -5.97 -2.88 10.26
N PHE A 168 -4.85 -3.18 10.94
CA PHE A 168 -3.65 -3.76 10.33
C PHE A 168 -3.20 -5.09 10.98
N ALA A 169 -3.81 -5.43 12.13
CA ALA A 169 -3.85 -6.72 12.78
C ALA A 169 -5.00 -7.59 12.24
N GLU A 170 -5.57 -7.20 11.11
CA GLU A 170 -5.95 -8.20 10.13
C GLU A 170 -4.64 -8.91 9.74
N THR A 171 -4.46 -10.05 10.39
CA THR A 171 -3.91 -11.26 9.77
C THR A 171 -4.22 -11.22 8.27
N PRO A 172 -3.31 -11.65 7.37
CA PRO A 172 -3.71 -11.81 5.97
C PRO A 172 -5.02 -12.55 6.02
N GLU A 173 -6.13 -11.94 5.57
CA GLU A 173 -7.43 -12.58 5.65
C GLU A 173 -7.17 -13.99 5.14
N SER A 174 -7.34 -14.99 6.01
CA SER A 174 -7.06 -16.36 5.61
C SER A 174 -7.86 -16.57 4.34
N HIS A 175 -7.36 -17.35 3.38
CA HIS A 175 -8.06 -17.58 2.12
C HIS A 175 -9.56 -17.90 2.37
N GLN A 176 -9.89 -18.49 3.51
CA GLN A 176 -11.22 -18.78 4.04
C GLN A 176 -12.10 -17.57 4.42
N GLU A 177 -11.55 -16.44 4.85
CA GLU A 177 -12.27 -15.24 5.29
C GLU A 177 -12.61 -14.32 4.10
N ILE A 178 -11.67 -14.14 3.16
CA ILE A 178 -11.94 -13.58 1.81
C ILE A 178 -13.01 -14.42 1.12
N GLN A 179 -12.86 -15.75 1.14
CA GLN A 179 -13.87 -16.66 0.59
C GLN A 179 -15.24 -16.46 1.22
N ARG A 180 -15.35 -16.28 2.55
CA ARG A 180 -16.63 -16.01 3.23
C ARG A 180 -17.22 -14.66 2.87
N SER A 181 -16.41 -13.62 2.78
CA SER A 181 -16.83 -12.26 2.41
C SER A 181 -17.32 -12.22 0.95
N CYS A 182 -16.54 -12.79 0.03
CA CYS A 182 -16.96 -12.97 -1.36
C CYS A 182 -18.20 -13.87 -1.48
N ARG A 183 -18.35 -14.92 -0.68
CA ARG A 183 -19.54 -15.80 -0.70
C ARG A 183 -20.81 -15.09 -0.22
N LYS A 184 -20.70 -14.22 0.80
CA LYS A 184 -21.79 -13.35 1.24
C LYS A 184 -22.17 -12.30 0.18
N ALA A 185 -21.18 -11.69 -0.48
CA ALA A 185 -21.42 -10.76 -1.58
C ALA A 185 -22.05 -11.46 -2.80
N LYS A 186 -21.61 -12.69 -3.12
CA LYS A 186 -22.18 -13.55 -4.17
C LYS A 186 -23.63 -13.94 -3.90
N GLN A 187 -24.01 -14.19 -2.65
CA GLN A 187 -25.41 -14.46 -2.27
C GLN A 187 -26.34 -13.26 -2.46
N SER A 188 -25.77 -12.05 -2.54
CA SER A 188 -26.54 -10.82 -2.76
C SER A 188 -26.87 -10.55 -4.23
N TYR A 189 -26.25 -11.25 -5.19
CA TYR A 189 -26.50 -11.10 -6.63
C TYR A 189 -27.34 -12.29 -7.12
N HIS A 190 -28.64 -12.06 -7.33
CA HIS A 190 -29.61 -13.11 -7.63
C HIS A 190 -29.89 -13.21 -9.15
N ASP A 191 -28.85 -13.52 -9.92
CA ASP A 191 -29.04 -14.15 -11.23
C ASP A 191 -28.52 -15.60 -11.13
N PRO A 192 -29.43 -16.62 -11.20
CA PRO A 192 -29.07 -18.03 -11.03
C PRO A 192 -27.92 -18.46 -11.94
N THR A 193 -27.84 -17.92 -13.16
CA THR A 193 -26.86 -18.34 -14.19
C THR A 193 -25.44 -17.93 -13.82
N ILE A 194 -25.27 -16.72 -13.29
CA ILE A 194 -23.97 -16.17 -12.89
C ILE A 194 -23.42 -16.92 -11.68
N VAL A 195 -24.28 -17.26 -10.72
CA VAL A 195 -23.91 -18.04 -9.53
C VAL A 195 -23.42 -19.43 -9.92
N HIS A 196 -24.11 -20.12 -10.83
CA HIS A 196 -23.72 -21.46 -11.26
C HIS A 196 -22.43 -21.48 -12.09
N ARG A 197 -22.21 -20.52 -13.00
CA ARG A 197 -20.93 -20.38 -13.74
C ARG A 197 -19.74 -20.15 -12.80
N LEU A 198 -19.93 -19.33 -11.78
CA LEU A 198 -18.88 -19.04 -10.82
C LEU A 198 -18.57 -20.24 -9.92
N ASN A 199 -19.60 -21.03 -9.56
CA ASN A 199 -19.43 -22.28 -8.82
C ASN A 199 -18.68 -23.34 -9.66
N LEU A 200 -18.92 -23.39 -10.98
CA LEU A 200 -18.19 -24.27 -11.89
C LEU A 200 -16.69 -23.95 -11.90
N GLN A 201 -16.33 -22.66 -12.01
CA GLN A 201 -14.93 -22.23 -11.99
C GLN A 201 -14.22 -22.59 -10.68
N VAL A 202 -14.91 -22.44 -9.55
CA VAL A 202 -14.36 -22.83 -8.24
C VAL A 202 -14.14 -24.35 -8.16
N ALA A 203 -15.09 -25.15 -8.64
CA ALA A 203 -14.96 -26.61 -8.63
C ALA A 203 -13.78 -27.11 -9.52
N ILE A 204 -13.53 -26.45 -10.65
CA ILE A 204 -12.37 -26.73 -11.51
C ILE A 204 -11.06 -26.37 -10.78
N ALA A 205 -11.01 -25.21 -10.13
CA ALA A 205 -9.84 -24.76 -9.39
C ALA A 205 -9.52 -25.64 -8.16
N GLU A 206 -10.54 -26.22 -7.52
CA GLU A 206 -10.41 -27.16 -6.39
C GLU A 206 -10.20 -28.64 -6.83
N GLU A 207 -10.02 -28.91 -8.12
CA GLU A 207 -9.85 -30.27 -8.68
C GLU A 207 -11.03 -31.23 -8.39
N ARG A 208 -12.23 -30.69 -8.16
CA ARG A 208 -13.47 -31.44 -7.91
C ARG A 208 -14.25 -31.67 -9.21
N TYR A 209 -13.72 -32.55 -10.06
CA TYR A 209 -14.21 -32.74 -11.42
C TYR A 209 -15.65 -33.32 -11.51
N ASP A 210 -16.06 -34.16 -10.57
CA ASP A 210 -17.42 -34.74 -10.54
C ASP A 210 -18.47 -33.65 -10.28
N ASP A 211 -18.19 -32.76 -9.32
CA ASP A 211 -19.06 -31.62 -9.02
C ASP A 211 -19.07 -30.61 -10.17
N ALA A 212 -17.91 -30.36 -10.79
CA ALA A 212 -17.81 -29.51 -11.96
C ALA A 212 -18.66 -30.03 -13.14
N CYS A 213 -18.70 -31.36 -13.35
CA CYS A 213 -19.52 -31.98 -14.38
C CYS A 213 -21.02 -31.71 -14.13
N MET A 214 -21.49 -31.93 -12.90
CA MET A 214 -22.89 -31.69 -12.54
C MET A 214 -23.30 -30.22 -12.63
N ILE A 215 -22.44 -29.31 -12.21
CA ILE A 215 -22.70 -27.87 -12.27
C ILE A 215 -22.72 -27.39 -13.73
N ARG A 216 -21.81 -27.88 -14.58
CA ARG A 216 -21.80 -27.59 -16.02
C ARG A 216 -23.11 -28.03 -16.67
N ASP A 217 -23.52 -29.28 -16.45
CA ASP A 217 -24.75 -29.81 -17.04
C ASP A 217 -26.01 -29.07 -16.56
N GLN A 218 -26.00 -28.51 -15.35
CA GLN A 218 -27.06 -27.63 -14.84
C GLN A 218 -27.05 -26.25 -15.53
N VAL A 219 -25.88 -25.64 -15.71
CA VAL A 219 -25.74 -24.38 -16.45
C VAL A 219 -26.20 -24.56 -17.89
N ASP A 220 -25.83 -25.65 -18.56
CA ASP A 220 -26.21 -25.92 -19.94
C ASP A 220 -27.72 -26.13 -20.09
N LYS A 221 -28.37 -26.80 -19.12
CA LYS A 221 -29.84 -26.93 -19.09
C LYS A 221 -30.53 -25.57 -18.89
N MET A 222 -29.99 -24.70 -18.04
CA MET A 222 -30.53 -23.36 -17.82
C MET A 222 -30.32 -22.46 -19.05
N LEU A 223 -29.15 -22.50 -19.67
CA LEU A 223 -28.85 -21.78 -20.92
C LEU A 223 -29.69 -22.27 -22.11
N ALA A 224 -30.04 -23.56 -22.14
CA ALA A 224 -30.94 -24.10 -23.15
C ALA A 224 -32.38 -23.60 -22.99
N SER A 225 -32.78 -23.20 -21.78
CA SER A 225 -34.13 -22.70 -21.50
C SER A 225 -34.30 -21.22 -21.86
N ASP A 226 -33.25 -20.41 -21.74
CA ASP A 226 -33.30 -18.97 -22.04
C ASP A 226 -32.39 -18.61 -23.23
N ARG A 227 -33.06 -18.35 -24.36
CA ARG A 227 -32.44 -18.00 -25.63
C ARG A 227 -31.67 -16.67 -25.57
N ALA A 228 -32.04 -15.74 -24.70
CA ALA A 228 -31.33 -14.47 -24.55
C ALA A 228 -30.01 -14.65 -23.79
N LEU A 229 -30.01 -15.47 -22.74
CA LEU A 229 -28.80 -15.82 -21.98
C LEU A 229 -27.80 -16.62 -22.84
N SER A 230 -28.28 -17.55 -23.66
CA SER A 230 -27.43 -18.30 -24.60
C SER A 230 -26.67 -17.39 -25.58
N LEU A 231 -27.32 -16.34 -26.10
CA LEU A 231 -26.68 -15.37 -27.00
C LEU A 231 -25.65 -14.48 -26.29
N LEU A 232 -25.86 -14.17 -25.01
CA LEU A 232 -24.93 -13.38 -24.20
C LEU A 232 -23.64 -14.18 -23.92
N VAL A 233 -23.77 -15.46 -23.57
CA VAL A 233 -22.62 -16.35 -23.35
C VAL A 233 -21.83 -16.59 -24.64
N ALA A 234 -22.53 -16.77 -25.77
CA ALA A 234 -21.89 -16.90 -27.08
C ALA A 234 -21.13 -15.62 -27.49
N MET A 235 -21.66 -14.45 -27.15
CA MET A 235 -20.99 -13.16 -27.38
C MET A 235 -19.73 -13.01 -26.53
N GLU A 236 -19.78 -13.38 -25.25
CA GLU A 236 -18.62 -13.32 -24.32
C GLU A 236 -17.50 -14.26 -24.78
N SER A 237 -17.83 -15.52 -25.11
CA SER A 237 -16.86 -16.48 -25.65
C SER A 237 -16.23 -16.02 -26.97
N ALA A 238 -17.01 -15.37 -27.85
CA ALA A 238 -16.47 -14.82 -29.09
C ALA A 238 -15.53 -13.62 -28.88
N LEU A 239 -15.74 -12.83 -27.82
CA LEU A 239 -14.84 -11.74 -27.43
C LEU A 239 -13.52 -12.29 -26.87
N ASP A 240 -13.58 -13.31 -26.02
CA ASP A 240 -12.38 -13.97 -25.48
C ASP A 240 -11.50 -14.56 -26.59
N ASP A 241 -12.14 -15.10 -27.64
CA ASP A 241 -11.46 -15.65 -28.83
C ASP A 241 -11.13 -14.59 -29.90
N ASN A 242 -11.36 -13.30 -29.65
CA ASN A 242 -11.16 -12.18 -30.60
C ASN A 242 -11.93 -12.31 -31.94
N ARG A 243 -13.04 -13.06 -31.95
CA ARG A 243 -13.95 -13.25 -33.10
C ARG A 243 -15.03 -12.16 -33.14
N TYR A 244 -14.63 -10.94 -33.46
CA TYR A 244 -15.50 -9.76 -33.34
C TYR A 244 -16.75 -9.77 -34.23
N GLU A 245 -16.68 -10.38 -35.42
CA GLU A 245 -17.85 -10.49 -36.31
C GLU A 245 -18.95 -11.38 -35.74
N GLU A 246 -18.57 -12.47 -35.08
CA GLU A 246 -19.50 -13.37 -34.39
C GLU A 246 -20.13 -12.69 -33.18
N ALA A 247 -19.32 -11.99 -32.38
CA ALA A 247 -19.81 -11.19 -31.25
C ALA A 247 -20.82 -10.12 -31.68
N ALA A 248 -20.57 -9.42 -32.80
CA ALA A 248 -21.50 -8.42 -33.34
C ALA A 248 -22.83 -9.05 -33.79
N ARG A 249 -22.80 -10.21 -34.47
CA ARG A 249 -24.01 -10.94 -34.86
C ARG A 249 -24.84 -11.37 -33.64
N CYS A 250 -24.19 -11.91 -32.61
CA CYS A 250 -24.84 -12.33 -31.37
C CYS A 250 -25.48 -11.13 -30.63
N ARG A 251 -24.78 -10.00 -30.57
CA ARG A 251 -25.30 -8.75 -29.99
C ARG A 251 -26.56 -8.27 -30.70
N ASP A 252 -26.55 -8.22 -32.03
CA ASP A 252 -27.68 -7.71 -32.82
C ASP A 252 -28.92 -8.62 -32.69
N LEU A 253 -28.71 -9.95 -32.60
CA LEU A 253 -29.77 -10.91 -32.31
C LEU A 253 -30.33 -10.77 -30.88
N PHE A 254 -29.46 -10.55 -29.90
CA PHE A 254 -29.85 -10.33 -28.51
C PHE A 254 -30.70 -9.05 -28.35
N LEU A 255 -30.30 -7.95 -29.00
CA LEU A 255 -31.04 -6.70 -28.99
C LEU A 255 -32.44 -6.84 -29.61
N ARG A 256 -32.58 -7.64 -30.68
CA ARG A 256 -33.89 -7.93 -31.30
C ARG A 256 -34.81 -8.73 -30.37
N LEU A 257 -34.29 -9.75 -29.68
CA LEU A 257 -35.08 -10.56 -28.76
C LEU A 257 -35.52 -9.78 -27.52
N THR A 258 -34.63 -8.97 -26.95
CA THR A 258 -34.93 -8.13 -25.77
C THR A 258 -35.89 -7.00 -26.10
N SER A 259 -35.85 -6.45 -27.31
CA SER A 259 -36.84 -5.45 -27.77
C SER A 259 -38.21 -6.05 -28.05
N GLN A 260 -38.30 -7.27 -28.58
CA GLN A 260 -39.58 -7.99 -28.73
C GLN A 260 -40.22 -8.32 -27.37
N HIS A 261 -39.43 -8.77 -26.39
CA HIS A 261 -39.91 -9.03 -25.02
C HIS A 261 -40.40 -7.74 -24.32
N LYS A 262 -39.73 -6.59 -24.54
CA LYS A 262 -40.17 -5.29 -24.00
C LYS A 262 -41.49 -4.80 -24.59
N MET A 263 -41.75 -5.08 -25.87
CA MET A 263 -43.01 -4.69 -26.54
C MET A 263 -44.19 -5.54 -26.03
N HIS A 264 -44.03 -6.87 -25.93
CA HIS A 264 -45.06 -7.75 -25.36
C HIS A 264 -45.35 -7.46 -23.87
N ALA A 265 -44.33 -7.07 -23.10
CA ALA A 265 -44.52 -6.68 -21.70
C ALA A 265 -45.32 -5.37 -21.54
N LEU A 266 -45.27 -4.45 -22.51
CA LEU A 266 -46.04 -3.20 -22.49
C LEU A 266 -47.50 -3.40 -22.95
N GLU A 267 -47.76 -4.32 -23.88
CA GLU A 267 -49.13 -4.65 -24.32
C GLU A 267 -49.92 -5.40 -23.24
N GLY A 268 -49.29 -6.27 -22.44
CA GLY A 268 -49.94 -6.98 -21.33
C GLY A 268 -50.36 -6.10 -20.14
N PHE A 269 -49.84 -4.88 -20.02
CA PHE A 269 -50.27 -3.89 -19.02
C PHE A 269 -51.37 -2.95 -19.53
N ALA A 270 -51.73 -3.01 -20.82
CA ALA A 270 -52.79 -2.20 -21.41
C ALA A 270 -54.15 -2.92 -21.47
N GLU A 271 -54.19 -4.24 -21.25
CA GLU A 271 -55.41 -5.07 -21.27
C GLU A 271 -55.87 -5.57 -19.89
N ALA A 272 -55.29 -5.08 -18.79
CA ALA A 272 -55.72 -5.35 -17.41
C ALA A 272 -56.28 -4.09 -16.74
#